data_AF-A0A3L7THH7-F1
#
_entry.id   AF-A0A3L7THH7-F1
#
_cell.length_a   1.000
_cell.length_b   1.000
_cell.length_c   1.000
_cell.angle_alpha   90.00
_cell.angle_beta   90.00
_cell.angle_gamma   90.00
#
_symmetry.space_group_name_H-M   'P 1'
#
loop_
_entity.id
_entity.type
_entity.pdbx_description
1 polymer ?
#
loop_
_entity_poly.entity_id
_entity_poly.type
_entity_poly.pdbx_seq_one_letter_code
_entity_poly.pdbx_strand_id
1 'polypeptide(L)'
;MHLASNTVINSARTIGKIVSATLIALTLGACSTTQFVLPTAQEKFAFETAITNDLAATAELPLEEEAIYLHLERFLVSHPNVFGSTYSLDPAATGKTLAPYVYRVKGKLTRRDLTLDGYDYAHQSWFTQPFTSGAAIWSAPYFDAGGGDIEMVTYSVPVTKDGKTIGVLTADFEVLLKTK
;
A
#
# COMPACT_ATOMS: atom_id res chain seq x y z
N MET A 1 18.49 -82.89 -8.23
CA MET A 1 18.12 -84.11 -7.47
C MET A 1 19.35 -84.50 -6.65
N HIS A 2 19.18 -84.77 -5.34
CA HIS A 2 20.17 -84.96 -4.25
C HIS A 2 20.73 -83.65 -3.62
N LEU A 3 20.16 -83.14 -2.52
CA LEU A 3 20.24 -83.54 -1.09
C LEU A 3 21.66 -83.32 -0.52
N ALA A 4 21.92 -82.20 0.18
CA ALA A 4 21.63 -81.90 1.60
C ALA A 4 22.72 -82.42 2.55
N SER A 5 23.28 -81.53 3.38
CA SER A 5 23.54 -81.79 4.81
C SER A 5 23.95 -80.52 5.57
N ASN A 6 23.26 -80.31 6.69
CA ASN A 6 23.43 -79.26 7.69
C ASN A 6 24.71 -79.42 8.51
N THR A 7 25.23 -78.32 9.07
CA THR A 7 25.75 -78.32 10.45
C THR A 7 25.51 -76.93 11.08
N VAL A 8 24.89 -76.97 12.26
CA VAL A 8 24.56 -75.85 13.18
C VAL A 8 25.69 -75.69 14.17
N ILE A 9 26.18 -74.48 14.49
CA ILE A 9 26.54 -74.10 15.88
C ILE A 9 26.53 -72.56 16.10
N ASN A 10 25.88 -72.18 17.20
CA ASN A 10 25.83 -70.90 17.93
C ASN A 10 27.18 -70.16 18.10
N SER A 11 27.17 -68.82 18.10
CA SER A 11 27.10 -68.00 19.33
C SER A 11 27.65 -66.58 19.14
N ALA A 12 27.31 -65.73 20.12
CA ALA A 12 28.00 -64.49 20.52
C ALA A 12 27.62 -63.18 19.80
N ARG A 13 26.68 -62.51 20.46
CA ARG A 13 26.50 -61.05 20.58
C ARG A 13 27.81 -60.27 20.42
N THR A 14 27.78 -59.22 19.59
CA THR A 14 28.31 -57.89 19.94
C THR A 14 27.61 -56.85 19.05
N ILE A 15 26.60 -56.18 19.60
CA ILE A 15 25.96 -55.02 18.94
C ILE A 15 26.88 -53.83 19.20
N GLY A 16 27.74 -53.51 18.23
CA GLY A 16 28.46 -52.25 18.20
C GLY A 16 27.46 -51.11 17.99
N LYS A 17 27.26 -50.28 19.01
CA LYS A 17 26.49 -49.04 18.89
C LYS A 17 27.27 -48.07 18.00
N ILE A 18 26.85 -47.92 16.74
CA ILE A 18 27.25 -46.80 15.90
C ILE A 18 26.50 -45.57 16.44
N VAL A 19 27.20 -44.73 17.21
CA VAL A 19 26.71 -43.40 17.54
C VAL A 19 26.96 -42.54 16.30
N SER A 20 26.01 -42.53 15.36
CA SER A 20 25.97 -41.50 14.33
C SER A 20 25.66 -40.19 15.03
N ALA A 21 26.66 -39.32 15.14
CA ALA A 21 26.46 -37.93 15.51
C ALA A 21 25.70 -37.25 14.36
N THR A 22 24.38 -37.19 14.48
CA THR A 22 23.53 -36.40 13.61
C THR A 22 23.88 -34.94 13.84
N LEU A 23 24.61 -34.34 12.90
CA LEU A 23 24.80 -32.90 12.82
C LEU A 23 23.42 -32.29 12.57
N ILE A 24 22.78 -31.78 13.62
CA ILE A 24 21.58 -30.95 13.48
C ILE A 24 22.07 -29.65 12.85
N ALA A 25 21.97 -29.57 11.53
CA ALA A 25 22.05 -28.30 10.83
C ALA A 25 20.87 -27.45 11.32
N LEU A 26 21.16 -26.52 12.22
CA LEU A 26 20.22 -25.48 12.63
C LEU A 26 19.89 -24.70 11.35
N THR A 27 18.72 -24.99 10.76
CA THR A 27 18.21 -24.18 9.66
C THR A 27 17.98 -22.79 10.22
N LEU A 28 18.86 -21.86 9.86
CA LEU A 28 18.58 -20.44 9.99
C LEU A 28 17.26 -20.22 9.25
N GLY A 29 16.18 -20.05 10.02
CA GLY A 29 14.90 -19.61 9.47
C GLY A 29 15.20 -18.36 8.67
N ALA A 30 15.03 -18.45 7.35
CA ALA A 30 15.15 -17.30 6.49
C ALA A 30 14.23 -16.23 7.09
N CYS A 31 14.81 -15.15 7.60
CA CYS A 31 14.06 -13.96 7.93
C CYS A 31 13.40 -13.55 6.62
N SER A 32 12.13 -13.91 6.44
CA SER A 32 11.40 -13.55 5.25
C SER A 32 11.09 -12.08 5.40
N THR A 33 12.02 -11.23 4.98
CA THR A 33 11.77 -9.80 4.83
C THR A 33 10.64 -9.70 3.83
N THR A 34 9.47 -9.32 4.35
CA THR A 34 8.33 -8.92 3.56
C THR A 34 8.80 -7.84 2.58
N GLN A 35 8.98 -8.22 1.33
CA GLN A 35 9.33 -7.27 0.29
C GLN A 35 8.03 -6.66 -0.22
N PHE A 36 7.72 -5.50 0.33
CA PHE A 36 6.71 -4.56 -0.12
C PHE A 36 6.92 -4.21 -1.61
N VAL A 37 5.88 -4.36 -2.45
CA VAL A 37 5.93 -3.87 -3.84
C VAL A 37 5.55 -2.40 -3.85
N LEU A 38 6.52 -1.53 -4.11
CA LEU A 38 6.32 -0.09 -4.26
C LEU A 38 6.57 0.33 -5.71
N PRO A 39 5.96 1.44 -6.17
CA PRO A 39 6.31 2.02 -7.46
C PRO A 39 7.81 2.33 -7.53
N THR A 40 8.47 1.85 -8.58
CA THR A 40 9.84 2.19 -8.93
C THR A 40 9.97 3.68 -9.25
N ALA A 41 11.19 4.22 -9.24
CA ALA A 41 11.40 5.62 -9.61
C ALA A 41 10.87 5.96 -11.02
N GLN A 42 10.97 5.02 -11.97
CA GLN A 42 10.43 5.19 -13.31
C GLN A 42 8.90 5.22 -13.33
N GLU A 43 8.25 4.34 -12.56
CA GLU A 43 6.78 4.31 -12.44
C GLU A 43 6.25 5.56 -11.74
N LYS A 44 6.95 6.04 -10.69
CA LYS A 44 6.63 7.31 -10.03
C LYS A 44 6.68 8.47 -11.02
N PHE A 45 7.78 8.62 -11.76
CA PHE A 45 7.93 9.68 -12.76
C PHE A 45 6.88 9.61 -13.88
N ALA A 46 6.59 8.40 -14.37
CA ALA A 46 5.54 8.19 -15.37
C ALA A 46 4.16 8.60 -14.84
N PHE A 47 3.85 8.24 -13.59
CA PHE A 47 2.60 8.60 -12.94
C PHE A 47 2.48 10.12 -12.73
N GLU A 48 3.53 10.76 -12.19
CA GLU A 48 3.58 12.22 -12.01
C GLU A 48 3.29 12.97 -13.31
N THR A 49 3.81 12.46 -14.44
CA THR A 49 3.55 13.03 -15.76
C THR A 49 2.10 12.81 -16.20
N ALA A 50 1.59 11.58 -16.02
CA ALA A 50 0.27 11.18 -16.48
C ALA A 50 -0.88 11.99 -15.85
N ILE A 51 -0.75 12.35 -14.57
CA ILE A 51 -1.84 13.02 -13.84
C ILE A 51 -1.91 14.54 -14.04
N THR A 52 -1.04 15.13 -14.87
CA THR A 52 -0.96 16.60 -15.04
C THR A 52 -2.33 17.21 -15.41
N ASN A 53 -3.09 16.54 -16.28
CA ASN A 53 -4.41 17.00 -16.68
C ASN A 53 -5.46 16.82 -15.57
N ASP A 54 -5.35 15.76 -14.76
CA ASP A 54 -6.24 15.53 -13.62
C ASP A 54 -6.03 16.59 -12.55
N LEU A 55 -4.78 17.01 -12.30
CA LEU A 55 -4.45 18.09 -11.38
C LEU A 55 -5.06 19.43 -11.83
N ALA A 56 -4.93 19.75 -13.12
CA ALA A 56 -5.56 20.94 -13.69
C ALA A 56 -7.09 20.89 -13.55
N ALA A 57 -7.70 19.74 -13.86
CA ALA A 57 -9.14 19.54 -13.70
C ALA A 57 -9.58 19.64 -12.23
N THR A 58 -8.76 19.17 -11.28
CA THR A 58 -9.04 19.22 -9.84
C THR A 58 -9.12 20.67 -9.34
N ALA A 59 -8.20 21.54 -9.77
CA ALA A 59 -8.18 22.95 -9.38
C ALA A 59 -9.45 23.71 -9.82
N GLU A 60 -10.02 23.32 -10.95
CA GLU A 60 -11.22 23.92 -11.52
C GLU A 60 -12.54 23.37 -10.97
N LEU A 61 -12.51 22.31 -10.14
CA LEU A 61 -13.72 21.72 -9.61
C LEU A 61 -14.55 22.71 -8.77
N PRO A 62 -15.89 22.62 -8.85
CA PRO A 62 -16.76 23.12 -7.79
C PRO A 62 -16.38 22.48 -6.45
N LEU A 63 -16.27 23.28 -5.39
CA LEU A 63 -16.00 22.80 -4.03
C LEU A 63 -17.29 22.26 -3.39
N GLU A 64 -17.83 21.22 -4.02
CA GLU A 64 -19.05 20.50 -3.67
C GLU A 64 -18.75 19.01 -3.61
N GLU A 65 -19.29 18.34 -2.60
CA GLU A 65 -18.98 16.95 -2.29
C GLU A 65 -19.18 16.00 -3.48
N GLU A 66 -20.35 16.03 -4.13
CA GLU A 66 -20.65 15.15 -5.25
C GLU A 66 -19.76 15.41 -6.47
N ALA A 67 -19.44 16.68 -6.75
CA ALA A 67 -18.55 17.04 -7.85
C ALA A 67 -17.14 16.45 -7.65
N ILE A 68 -16.65 16.48 -6.41
CA ILE A 68 -15.37 15.88 -6.03
C ILE A 68 -15.45 14.35 -6.15
N TYR A 69 -16.47 13.69 -5.59
CA TYR A 69 -16.59 12.22 -5.69
C TYR A 69 -16.61 11.74 -7.15
N LEU A 70 -17.42 12.37 -8.00
CA LEU A 70 -17.48 11.99 -9.42
C LEU A 70 -16.14 12.22 -10.13
N HIS A 71 -15.38 13.24 -9.74
CA HIS A 71 -14.03 13.46 -10.26
C HIS A 71 -13.07 12.33 -9.81
N LEU A 72 -13.05 12.00 -8.53
CA LEU A 72 -12.20 10.94 -7.97
C LEU A 72 -12.54 9.57 -8.57
N GLU A 73 -13.81 9.27 -8.80
CA GLU A 73 -14.23 8.04 -9.48
C GLU A 73 -13.68 7.95 -10.90
N ARG A 74 -13.75 9.04 -11.68
CA ARG A 74 -13.14 9.09 -13.02
C ARG A 74 -11.63 8.96 -12.97
N PHE A 75 -10.99 9.63 -12.02
CA PHE A 75 -9.54 9.56 -11.78
C PHE A 75 -9.09 8.12 -11.52
N LEU A 76 -9.82 7.37 -10.69
CA LEU A 76 -9.49 5.97 -10.44
C LEU A 76 -9.82 5.07 -11.64
N VAL A 77 -10.86 5.36 -12.42
CA VAL A 77 -11.12 4.61 -13.66
C VAL A 77 -9.97 4.79 -14.66
N SER A 78 -9.41 5.99 -14.82
CA SER A 78 -8.27 6.25 -15.71
C SER A 78 -6.94 5.71 -15.17
N HIS A 79 -6.81 5.55 -13.85
CA HIS A 79 -5.60 5.05 -13.19
C HIS A 79 -5.86 3.73 -12.45
N PRO A 80 -5.91 2.58 -13.16
CA PRO A 80 -6.28 1.29 -12.57
C PRO A 80 -5.32 0.81 -11.47
N ASN A 81 -4.07 1.29 -11.46
CA ASN A 81 -3.05 0.94 -10.48
C ASN A 81 -3.14 1.77 -9.18
N VAL A 82 -3.97 2.82 -9.15
CA VAL A 82 -4.23 3.60 -7.93
C VAL A 82 -5.32 2.89 -7.13
N PHE A 83 -5.01 2.63 -5.86
CA PHE A 83 -5.91 2.00 -4.90
C PHE A 83 -7.04 2.94 -4.50
N GLY A 84 -6.70 4.18 -4.15
CA GLY A 84 -7.63 5.20 -3.70
C GLY A 84 -7.10 6.61 -3.90
N SER A 85 -7.97 7.58 -3.74
CA SER A 85 -7.66 9.01 -3.92
C SER A 85 -8.64 9.84 -3.12
N THR A 86 -8.14 10.84 -2.39
CA THR A 86 -8.95 11.90 -1.80
C THR A 86 -8.59 13.24 -2.43
N TYR A 87 -9.58 14.13 -2.50
CA TYR A 87 -9.33 15.56 -2.58
C TYR A 87 -9.82 16.21 -1.30
N SER A 88 -8.89 16.45 -0.38
CA SER A 88 -9.17 17.01 0.94
C SER A 88 -8.91 18.51 0.94
N LEU A 89 -9.85 19.30 1.43
CA LEU A 89 -9.74 20.76 1.50
C LEU A 89 -9.19 21.23 2.85
N ASP A 90 -8.47 22.34 2.84
CA ASP A 90 -8.19 23.08 4.06
C ASP A 90 -9.39 24.00 4.40
N PRO A 91 -10.03 23.82 5.56
CA PRO A 91 -11.17 24.65 5.94
C PRO A 91 -10.82 26.12 6.11
N ALA A 92 -9.59 26.44 6.55
CA ALA A 92 -9.14 27.83 6.67
C ALA A 92 -8.93 28.48 5.30
N ALA A 93 -8.56 27.70 4.29
CA ALA A 93 -8.35 28.19 2.94
C ALA A 93 -9.66 28.45 2.19
N THR A 94 -10.65 27.58 2.39
CA THR A 94 -11.86 27.48 1.55
C THR A 94 -13.16 27.82 2.27
N GLY A 95 -13.17 27.83 3.60
CA GLY A 95 -14.39 27.92 4.42
C GLY A 95 -15.24 26.64 4.40
N LYS A 96 -14.72 25.52 3.85
CA LYS A 96 -15.44 24.26 3.70
C LYS A 96 -14.62 23.10 4.29
N THR A 97 -15.28 22.25 5.06
CA THR A 97 -14.72 20.99 5.52
C THR A 97 -15.20 19.88 4.59
N LEU A 98 -14.41 19.58 3.57
CA LEU A 98 -14.68 18.51 2.61
C LEU A 98 -13.43 17.64 2.49
N ALA A 99 -13.58 16.35 2.73
CA ALA A 99 -12.54 15.35 2.45
C ALA A 99 -13.11 14.07 1.82
N PRO A 100 -13.73 14.15 0.62
CA PRO A 100 -14.21 12.97 -0.09
C PRO A 100 -13.03 12.06 -0.46
N TYR A 101 -13.21 10.76 -0.22
CA TYR A 101 -12.25 9.70 -0.53
C TYR A 101 -12.94 8.62 -1.35
N VAL A 102 -12.29 8.17 -2.42
CA VAL A 102 -12.73 7.02 -3.21
C VAL A 102 -11.63 5.99 -3.21
N TYR A 103 -11.97 4.72 -3.00
CA TYR A 103 -11.00 3.63 -2.96
C TYR A 103 -11.59 2.31 -3.44
N ARG A 104 -10.71 1.34 -3.71
CA ARG A 104 -11.10 0.04 -4.23
C ARG A 104 -11.33 -0.95 -3.10
N VAL A 105 -12.49 -1.60 -3.12
CA VAL A 105 -12.80 -2.78 -2.32
C VAL A 105 -13.19 -3.92 -3.25
N LYS A 106 -12.38 -4.97 -3.31
CA LYS A 106 -12.61 -6.13 -4.21
C LYS A 106 -12.85 -5.71 -5.67
N GLY A 107 -12.08 -4.72 -6.14
CA GLY A 107 -12.14 -4.17 -7.50
C GLY A 107 -13.27 -3.17 -7.76
N LYS A 108 -14.15 -2.89 -6.79
CA LYS A 108 -15.23 -1.89 -6.92
C LYS A 108 -14.86 -0.59 -6.22
N LEU A 109 -15.25 0.54 -6.81
CA LEU A 109 -15.08 1.86 -6.19
C LEU A 109 -16.07 2.03 -5.04
N THR A 110 -15.57 2.54 -3.93
CA THR A 110 -16.29 2.83 -2.69
C THR A 110 -15.99 4.26 -2.27
N ARG A 111 -17.02 5.01 -1.85
CA ARG A 111 -16.90 6.38 -1.33
C ARG A 111 -16.79 6.36 0.19
N ARG A 112 -16.02 7.29 0.75
CA ARG A 112 -15.91 7.58 2.18
C ARG A 112 -15.71 9.08 2.37
N ASP A 113 -16.31 9.65 3.40
CA ASP A 113 -15.98 11.00 3.86
C ASP A 113 -14.99 10.91 5.02
N LEU A 114 -13.78 11.44 4.83
CA LEU A 114 -12.72 11.42 5.84
C LEU A 114 -12.94 12.41 6.98
N THR A 115 -13.98 13.26 6.92
CA THR A 115 -14.35 14.16 8.01
C THR A 115 -15.15 13.44 9.11
N LEU A 116 -15.62 12.22 8.84
CA LEU A 116 -16.41 11.41 9.75
C LEU A 116 -15.53 10.53 10.64
N ASP A 117 -16.15 9.90 11.65
CA ASP A 117 -15.52 8.91 12.55
C ASP A 117 -14.26 9.39 13.29
N GLY A 118 -14.06 10.71 13.39
CA GLY A 118 -12.96 11.32 14.12
C GLY A 118 -11.60 11.22 13.41
N TYR A 119 -11.58 10.93 12.10
CA TYR A 119 -10.33 10.93 11.33
C TYR A 119 -9.85 12.36 11.09
N ASP A 120 -8.74 12.73 11.72
CA ASP A 120 -8.18 14.08 11.67
C ASP A 120 -7.22 14.23 10.48
N TYR A 121 -7.77 14.23 9.26
CA TYR A 121 -6.98 14.31 8.03
C TYR A 121 -6.09 15.55 7.97
N ALA A 122 -6.51 16.67 8.58
CA ALA A 122 -5.80 17.94 8.56
C ALA A 122 -4.46 17.88 9.30
N HIS A 123 -4.26 16.88 10.17
CA HIS A 123 -2.99 16.63 10.87
C HIS A 123 -2.19 15.47 10.27
N GLN A 124 -2.70 14.81 9.23
CA GLN A 124 -1.97 13.71 8.58
C GLN A 124 -0.81 14.23 7.74
N SER A 125 0.30 13.50 7.73
CA SER A 125 1.50 13.89 6.98
C SER A 125 1.27 13.98 5.47
N TRP A 126 0.42 13.10 4.93
CA TRP A 126 0.05 13.13 3.51
C TRP A 126 -0.73 14.40 3.12
N PHE A 127 -1.32 15.11 4.09
CA PHE A 127 -2.00 16.40 3.89
C PHE A 127 -1.08 17.58 4.21
N THR A 128 -0.53 17.60 5.43
CA THR A 128 0.20 18.75 5.99
C THR A 128 1.49 19.08 5.23
N GLN A 129 2.26 18.06 4.84
CA GLN A 129 3.55 18.26 4.18
C GLN A 129 3.42 18.90 2.78
N PRO A 130 2.60 18.36 1.85
CA PRO A 130 2.42 18.99 0.53
C PRO A 130 1.73 20.34 0.64
N PHE A 131 0.74 20.48 1.53
CA PHE A 131 0.03 21.75 1.71
C PHE A 131 0.97 22.87 2.17
N THR A 132 1.84 22.58 3.15
CA THR A 132 2.77 23.59 3.71
C THR A 132 3.93 23.88 2.76
N SER A 133 4.45 22.87 2.07
CA SER A 133 5.59 23.05 1.17
C SER A 133 5.21 23.62 -0.20
N GLY A 134 3.94 23.50 -0.61
CA GLY A 134 3.49 23.84 -1.95
C GLY A 134 4.07 22.91 -3.04
N ALA A 135 4.65 21.77 -2.65
CA ALA A 135 5.26 20.80 -3.55
C ALA A 135 4.60 19.41 -3.41
N ALA A 136 4.61 18.66 -4.50
CA ALA A 136 4.16 17.28 -4.48
C ALA A 136 5.14 16.36 -3.73
N ILE A 137 4.62 15.39 -2.97
CA ILE A 137 5.40 14.54 -2.07
C ILE A 137 4.94 13.08 -2.20
N TRP A 138 5.91 12.17 -2.30
CA TRP A 138 5.69 10.75 -2.05
C TRP A 138 5.99 10.43 -0.59
N SER A 139 5.04 9.79 0.10
CA SER A 139 5.27 9.30 1.46
C SER A 139 6.26 8.12 1.49
N ALA A 140 6.85 7.87 2.67
CA ALA A 140 7.32 6.53 3.00
C ALA A 140 6.10 5.59 3.19
N PRO A 141 6.27 4.25 3.09
CA PRO A 141 5.21 3.32 3.41
C PRO A 141 4.65 3.54 4.82
N TYR A 142 3.33 3.52 4.95
CA TYR A 142 2.63 3.66 6.23
C TYR A 142 1.30 2.91 6.21
N PHE A 143 0.81 2.57 7.40
CA PHE A 143 -0.52 2.02 7.58
C PHE A 143 -1.55 3.15 7.73
N ASP A 144 -2.54 3.21 6.84
CA ASP A 144 -3.54 4.27 6.83
C ASP A 144 -4.76 3.94 7.71
N ALA A 145 -4.53 3.87 9.01
CA ALA A 145 -5.56 3.58 10.00
C ALA A 145 -6.70 4.61 9.96
N GLY A 146 -7.93 4.14 9.76
CA GLY A 146 -9.12 5.00 9.72
C GLY A 146 -9.35 5.72 8.39
N GLY A 147 -8.46 5.57 7.40
CA GLY A 147 -8.65 6.01 6.02
C GLY A 147 -8.97 4.82 5.10
N GLY A 148 -7.95 4.25 4.46
CA GLY A 148 -8.02 3.05 3.63
C GLY A 148 -7.81 1.73 4.39
N ASP A 149 -7.31 1.76 5.63
CA ASP A 149 -7.03 0.60 6.50
C ASP A 149 -6.11 -0.47 5.83
N ILE A 150 -5.13 0.00 5.05
CA ILE A 150 -4.10 -0.82 4.40
C ILE A 150 -2.71 -0.20 4.57
N GLU A 151 -1.68 -1.00 4.34
CA GLU A 151 -0.32 -0.49 4.12
C GLU A 151 -0.25 0.16 2.73
N MET A 152 0.15 1.42 2.66
CA MET A 152 0.18 2.17 1.40
C MET A 152 1.39 3.11 1.31
N VAL A 153 1.68 3.52 0.08
CA VAL A 153 2.45 4.73 -0.22
C VAL A 153 1.52 5.70 -0.93
N THR A 154 1.57 6.96 -0.52
CA THR A 154 0.70 8.01 -1.06
C THR A 154 1.53 9.05 -1.78
N TYR A 155 1.10 9.37 -3.00
CA TYR A 155 1.54 10.56 -3.70
C TYR A 155 0.54 11.68 -3.44
N SER A 156 1.00 12.77 -2.84
CA SER A 156 0.15 13.90 -2.48
C SER A 156 0.57 15.15 -3.23
N VAL A 157 -0.40 15.83 -3.84
CA VAL A 157 -0.17 17.05 -4.63
C VAL A 157 -1.00 18.19 -4.05
N PRO A 158 -0.38 19.34 -3.69
CA PRO A 158 -1.14 20.50 -3.27
C PRO A 158 -1.91 21.09 -4.45
N VAL A 159 -3.21 21.33 -4.25
CA VAL A 159 -4.08 21.93 -5.25
C VAL A 159 -4.15 23.43 -4.98
N THR A 160 -3.79 24.22 -5.99
CA THR A 160 -3.76 25.69 -5.90
C THR A 160 -4.84 26.28 -6.80
N LYS A 161 -5.62 27.22 -6.24
CA LYS A 161 -6.65 27.98 -6.93
C LYS A 161 -6.44 29.46 -6.63
N ASP A 162 -6.45 30.30 -7.66
CA ASP A 162 -6.23 31.76 -7.55
C ASP A 162 -4.95 32.14 -6.77
N GLY A 163 -3.89 31.34 -6.95
CA GLY A 163 -2.58 31.56 -6.30
C GLY A 163 -2.52 31.14 -4.83
N LYS A 164 -3.56 30.50 -4.29
CA LYS A 164 -3.61 29.96 -2.92
C LYS A 164 -3.78 28.45 -2.93
N THR A 165 -3.00 27.74 -2.13
CA THR A 165 -3.23 26.31 -1.89
C THR A 165 -4.51 26.12 -1.08
N ILE A 166 -5.44 25.32 -1.60
CA ILE A 166 -6.79 25.14 -1.05
C ILE A 166 -7.06 23.72 -0.54
N GLY A 167 -6.20 22.77 -0.89
CA GLY A 167 -6.35 21.38 -0.51
C GLY A 167 -5.25 20.50 -1.08
N VAL A 168 -5.42 19.19 -0.97
CA VAL A 168 -4.47 18.17 -1.41
C VAL A 168 -5.23 17.07 -2.15
N LEU A 169 -4.80 16.76 -3.38
CA LEU A 169 -5.20 15.56 -4.11
C LEU A 169 -4.19 14.45 -3.81
N THR A 170 -4.67 13.24 -3.53
CA THR A 170 -3.80 12.08 -3.30
C THR A 170 -3.96 11.00 -4.37
N ALA A 171 -2.96 10.16 -4.51
CA ALA A 171 -3.05 8.86 -5.15
C ALA A 171 -2.37 7.82 -4.25
N ASP A 172 -3.16 6.88 -3.75
CA ASP A 172 -2.70 5.83 -2.85
C ASP A 172 -2.35 4.57 -3.62
N PHE A 173 -1.20 4.00 -3.29
CA PHE A 173 -0.72 2.74 -3.86
C PHE A 173 -0.62 1.72 -2.74
N GLU A 174 -1.46 0.69 -2.82
CA GLU A 174 -1.42 -0.43 -1.88
C GLU A 174 -0.05 -1.12 -1.94
N VAL A 175 0.52 -1.37 -0.78
CA VAL A 175 1.76 -2.11 -0.68
C VAL A 175 1.45 -3.60 -0.67
N LEU A 176 1.56 -4.24 -1.84
CA LEU A 176 1.28 -5.66 -1.97
C LEU A 176 2.41 -6.51 -1.40
N LEU A 177 2.04 -7.58 -0.69
CA LEU A 177 2.94 -8.67 -0.31
C LEU A 177 3.17 -9.55 -1.53
N LYS A 178 4.41 -9.68 -2.03
CA LYS A 178 4.71 -10.76 -2.97
C LYS A 178 4.65 -12.10 -2.23
N THR A 179 3.63 -12.90 -2.53
CA THR A 179 3.68 -14.33 -2.26
C THR A 179 4.78 -14.94 -3.13
N LYS A 180 5.76 -15.57 -2.48
CA LYS A 180 6.84 -16.33 -3.14
C LYS A 180 6.28 -17.54 -3.88
#